data_AF-A0AA41V6G1-F1
#
_entry.id   AF-A0AA41V6G1-F1
#
_cell.length_a   1.000
_cell.length_b   1.000
_cell.length_c   1.000
_cell.angle_alpha   90.00
_cell.angle_beta   90.00
_cell.angle_gamma   90.00
#
_symmetry.space_group_name_H-M   'P 1'
#
loop_
_entity.id
_entity.type
_entity.pdbx_description
1 polymer ?
#
loop_
_entity_poly.entity_id
_entity_poly.type
_entity_poly.pdbx_seq_one_letter_code
_entity_poly.pdbx_strand_id
1 'polypeptide(L)'
;MRPGRPDQIERTLVDLHKEANSILAKEPGQGNQLQLLIIILPDQTGSYGTIKRVCETELGIVSQCCRPTHALRFNPQYLENVCMKINVK
;
A
#
# COMPACT_ATOMS: atom_id res chain seq x y z
N MET A 1 -0.39 -13.98 -0.18
CA MET A 1 0.60 -12.96 0.27
C MET A 1 1.82 -13.08 -0.62
N ARG A 2 2.19 -12.05 -1.40
CA ARG A 2 3.39 -12.10 -2.27
C ARG A 2 4.65 -11.88 -1.44
N PRO A 3 5.68 -12.73 -1.55
CA PRO A 3 6.98 -12.43 -0.97
C PRO A 3 7.66 -11.33 -1.81
N GLY A 4 7.92 -10.17 -1.18
CA GLY A 4 8.66 -9.07 -1.82
C GLY A 4 10.13 -9.14 -1.41
N ARG A 5 11.04 -9.27 -2.38
CA ARG A 5 12.47 -9.13 -2.11
C ARG A 5 12.83 -7.64 -1.97
N PRO A 6 13.66 -7.23 -0.99
CA PRO A 6 14.00 -5.82 -0.79
C PRO A 6 14.60 -5.12 -2.02
N ASP A 7 15.37 -5.85 -2.83
CA ASP A 7 16.00 -5.38 -4.07
C ASP A 7 15.01 -5.18 -5.23
N GLN A 8 13.76 -5.65 -5.09
CA GLN A 8 12.76 -5.64 -6.17
C GLN A 8 11.48 -4.89 -5.80
N ILE A 9 11.52 -4.08 -4.74
CA ILE A 9 10.34 -3.38 -4.19
C ILE A 9 9.65 -2.53 -5.27
N GLU A 10 10.40 -1.72 -6.01
CA GLU A 10 9.81 -0.81 -7.02
C GLU A 10 9.08 -1.58 -8.12
N ARG A 11 9.76 -2.58 -8.71
CA ARG A 11 9.16 -3.46 -9.72
C ARG A 11 7.92 -4.17 -9.18
N THR A 12 7.99 -4.68 -7.96
CA THR A 12 6.87 -5.37 -7.31
C THR A 12 5.66 -4.44 -7.14
N LEU A 13 5.88 -3.18 -6.75
CA LEU A 13 4.81 -2.18 -6.62
C LEU A 13 4.16 -1.84 -7.98
N VAL A 14 4.97 -1.66 -9.01
CA VAL A 14 4.49 -1.37 -10.38
C VAL A 14 3.68 -2.54 -10.93
N ASP A 15 4.18 -3.76 -10.79
CA ASP A 15 3.50 -4.97 -11.29
C ASP A 15 2.18 -5.21 -10.54
N LEU A 16 2.17 -5.02 -9.21
CA LEU A 16 0.97 -5.10 -8.39
C LEU A 16 -0.08 -4.05 -8.80
N HIS A 17 0.35 -2.81 -9.03
CA HIS A 17 -0.55 -1.72 -9.43
C HIS A 17 -1.23 -2.00 -10.78
N LYS A 18 -0.45 -2.45 -11.78
CA LYS A 18 -0.99 -2.82 -13.10
C LYS A 18 -2.01 -3.96 -12.99
N GLU A 19 -1.67 -4.99 -12.22
CA GLU A 19 -2.55 -6.14 -12.04
C GLU A 19 -3.84 -5.75 -11.32
N ALA A 20 -3.76 -4.99 -10.23
CA ALA A 20 -4.92 -4.49 -9.50
C ALA A 20 -5.86 -3.67 -10.41
N ASN A 21 -5.32 -2.74 -11.19
CA ASN A 21 -6.12 -1.95 -12.12
C ASN A 21 -6.73 -2.81 -13.23
N SER A 22 -6.04 -3.84 -13.71
CA SER A 22 -6.59 -4.77 -14.69
C SER A 22 -7.75 -5.60 -14.16
N ILE A 23 -7.77 -5.89 -12.85
CA ILE A 23 -8.86 -6.58 -12.17
C ILE A 23 -10.03 -5.62 -12.01
N LEU A 24 -9.77 -4.41 -11.49
CA LEU A 24 -10.79 -3.39 -11.26
C LEU A 24 -11.44 -2.90 -12.57
N ALA A 25 -10.70 -2.87 -13.68
CA ALA A 25 -11.24 -2.49 -14.98
C ALA A 25 -12.25 -3.50 -15.57
N LYS A 26 -12.31 -4.73 -15.05
CA LYS A 26 -13.25 -5.76 -15.49
C LYS A 26 -14.61 -5.69 -14.78
N GLU A 27 -14.69 -4.97 -13.67
CA GLU A 27 -15.91 -4.80 -12.89
C GLU A 27 -16.72 -3.60 -13.41
N PRO A 28 -18.00 -3.77 -13.77
CA PRO A 28 -18.86 -2.66 -14.19
C PRO A 28 -19.29 -1.83 -12.96
N GLY A 29 -18.68 -0.64 -12.78
CA GLY A 29 -18.99 0.29 -11.69
C GLY A 29 -18.12 1.56 -11.73
N GLN A 30 -18.36 2.53 -10.84
CA GLN A 30 -17.50 3.72 -10.70
C GLN A 30 -16.27 3.37 -9.87
N GLY A 31 -15.07 3.46 -10.46
CA GLY A 31 -13.79 3.34 -9.75
C GLY A 31 -12.87 2.25 -10.29
N ASN A 32 -12.48 2.33 -11.57
CA ASN A 32 -11.70 1.29 -12.25
C ASN A 32 -10.19 1.35 -11.95
N GLN A 33 -9.78 2.01 -10.86
CA GLN A 33 -8.38 2.13 -10.46
C GLN A 33 -8.19 1.94 -8.96
N LEU A 34 -7.03 1.43 -8.59
CA LEU A 34 -6.59 1.25 -7.22
C LEU A 34 -6.44 2.62 -6.53
N GLN A 35 -7.19 2.84 -5.46
CA GLN A 35 -7.14 4.10 -4.70
C GLN A 35 -6.24 4.00 -3.46
N LEU A 36 -6.17 2.82 -2.83
CA LEU A 36 -5.46 2.63 -1.57
C LEU A 36 -4.63 1.34 -1.57
N LEU A 37 -3.37 1.44 -1.14
CA LEU A 37 -2.47 0.31 -0.94
C LEU A 37 -2.00 0.22 0.52
N ILE A 38 -2.37 -0.85 1.21
CA ILE A 38 -1.92 -1.15 2.58
C ILE A 38 -0.71 -2.08 2.51
N ILE A 39 0.39 -1.71 3.17
CA ILE A 39 1.67 -2.42 3.08
C ILE A 39 2.13 -2.79 4.48
N ILE A 40 2.30 -4.08 4.75
CA ILE A 40 2.90 -4.55 6.00
C ILE A 40 4.40 -4.64 5.77
N LEU A 41 5.16 -3.76 6.43
CA LEU A 41 6.60 -3.71 6.27
C LEU A 41 7.26 -4.91 6.96
N PRO A 42 8.26 -5.57 6.36
CA PRO A 42 9.19 -6.37 7.14
C PRO A 42 9.93 -5.43 8.10
N ASP A 43 10.21 -5.85 9.33
CA ASP A 43 10.82 -5.02 10.41
C ASP A 43 12.18 -4.37 10.06
N GLN A 44 12.68 -4.52 8.84
CA GLN A 44 13.91 -3.90 8.35
C GLN A 44 13.70 -2.42 7.99
N THR A 45 14.56 -1.57 8.57
CA THR A 45 14.68 -0.16 8.26
C THR A 45 15.27 0.04 6.86
N GLY A 46 14.50 0.61 5.93
CA GLY A 46 15.02 1.07 4.63
C GLY A 46 14.01 1.06 3.48
N SER A 47 13.04 0.16 3.50
CA SER A 47 12.06 0.01 2.42
C SER A 47 10.98 1.10 2.41
N TYR A 48 10.65 1.68 3.57
CA TYR A 48 9.58 2.67 3.70
C TYR A 48 9.74 3.89 2.78
N GLY A 49 10.96 4.45 2.70
CA GLY A 49 11.22 5.63 1.89
C GLY A 49 10.97 5.36 0.40
N THR A 50 11.54 4.27 -0.11
CA THR A 50 11.34 3.82 -1.49
C THR A 50 9.88 3.54 -1.80
N ILE A 51 9.20 2.81 -0.93
CA ILE A 51 7.77 2.49 -1.08
C ILE A 51 6.94 3.76 -1.18
N LYS A 52 7.12 4.67 -0.22
CA LYS A 52 6.34 5.91 -0.17
C LYS A 52 6.61 6.78 -1.40
N ARG A 53 7.87 6.92 -1.81
CA ARG A 53 8.27 7.64 -3.03
C ARG A 53 7.54 7.07 -4.24
N VAL A 54 7.70 5.79 -4.54
CA VAL A 54 7.10 5.15 -5.73
C VAL A 54 5.57 5.28 -5.72
N CYS A 55 4.91 5.03 -4.59
CA CYS A 55 3.46 5.14 -4.49
C CYS A 55 2.96 6.58 -4.72
N GLU A 56 3.60 7.58 -4.10
CA GLU A 56 3.15 8.97 -4.16
C GLU A 56 3.54 9.67 -5.48
N THR A 57 4.73 9.38 -6.03
CA THR A 57 5.26 10.12 -7.20
C THR A 57 5.08 9.40 -8.53
N GLU A 58 5.16 8.07 -8.56
CA GLU A 58 5.16 7.31 -9.82
C GLU A 58 3.81 6.66 -10.10
N LEU A 59 3.17 6.12 -9.06
CA LEU A 59 1.89 5.40 -9.20
C LEU A 59 0.67 6.27 -8.92
N GLY A 60 0.83 7.39 -8.20
CA GLY A 60 -0.28 8.28 -7.84
C GLY A 60 -1.33 7.62 -6.94
N ILE A 61 -0.92 6.66 -6.10
CA ILE A 61 -1.82 5.92 -5.20
C ILE A 61 -1.58 6.30 -3.75
N VAL A 62 -2.65 6.35 -2.97
CA VAL A 62 -2.52 6.51 -1.52
C VAL A 62 -1.97 5.22 -0.94
N SER A 63 -0.88 5.31 -0.16
CA SER A 63 -0.28 4.16 0.51
C SER A 63 -0.24 4.33 2.02
N GLN A 64 -0.53 3.25 2.75
CA GLN A 64 -0.42 3.19 4.21
C GLN A 64 0.47 2.02 4.60
N CYS A 65 1.65 2.34 5.12
CA CYS A 65 2.57 1.34 5.66
C CYS A 65 2.26 1.05 7.13
N CYS A 66 2.19 -0.23 7.48
CA CYS A 66 1.92 -0.74 8.81
C CYS A 66 3.13 -1.53 9.31
N ARG A 67 3.57 -1.25 10.54
CA ARG A 67 4.56 -2.11 11.22
C ARG A 67 3.86 -3.36 11.73
N PRO A 68 4.43 -4.57 11.57
CA PRO A 68 3.79 -5.83 11.98
C PRO A 68 3.40 -5.80 13.46
N THR A 69 4.27 -5.26 14.31
CA THR A 69 4.04 -5.12 15.76
C THR A 69 2.79 -4.32 16.12
N HIS A 70 2.42 -3.33 15.30
CA HIS A 70 1.22 -2.52 15.50
C HIS A 70 0.01 -3.15 14.83
N ALA A 71 0.18 -3.71 13.64
CA ALA A 71 -0.88 -4.39 12.89
C ALA A 71 -1.45 -5.60 13.65
N LEU A 72 -0.59 -6.36 14.34
CA LEU A 72 -0.99 -7.55 15.09
C LEU A 72 -1.73 -7.23 16.40
N ARG A 73 -1.57 -6.02 16.94
CA ARG A 73 -2.15 -5.64 18.24
C ARG A 73 -3.57 -5.07 18.15
N PHE A 74 -4.14 -4.91 16.95
CA PHE A 74 -5.50 -4.40 16.70
C PHE A 74 -5.90 -3.22 17.60
N ASN A 75 -4.96 -2.29 17.85
CA ASN A 75 -5.17 -1.19 18.77
C ASN A 75 -6.19 -0.19 18.18
N PRO A 76 -7.30 0.13 18.87
CA PRO A 76 -8.32 1.07 18.39
C PRO A 76 -7.73 2.43 17.98
N GLN A 77 -6.79 2.97 18.76
CA GLN A 77 -6.14 4.25 18.47
C GLN A 77 -5.29 4.17 17.19
N TYR A 78 -4.66 3.02 16.93
CA TYR A 78 -3.89 2.79 15.72
C TYR A 78 -4.79 2.71 14.49
N LEU A 79 -5.91 1.99 14.60
CA LEU A 79 -6.91 1.89 13.53
C LEU A 79 -7.53 3.26 13.24
N GLU A 80 -7.87 4.04 14.26
CA GLU A 80 -8.38 5.40 14.11
C GLU A 80 -7.37 6.30 13.38
N ASN A 81 -6.09 6.24 13.75
CA ASN A 81 -5.03 6.98 13.08
C ASN A 81 -4.83 6.56 11.62
N VAL A 82 -5.02 5.28 11.29
CA VAL A 82 -4.99 4.78 9.92
C VAL A 82 -6.20 5.27 9.14
N CYS A 83 -7.39 5.18 9.72
CA CYS A 83 -8.63 5.66 9.11
C CYS A 83 -8.58 7.18 8.85
N MET A 84 -8.09 7.97 9.80
CA MET A 84 -7.90 9.41 9.60
C MET A 84 -6.91 9.71 8.47
N LYS A 85 -5.83 8.94 8.33
CA LYS A 85 -4.87 9.11 7.23
C LYS A 85 -5.44 8.77 5.86
N ILE A 86 -6.37 7.82 5.82
CA ILE A 86 -7.10 7.48 4.59
C ILE A 86 -8.14 8.57 4.28
N ASN A 87 -8.87 9.07 5.28
CA ASN A 87 -9.94 10.04 5.08
C ASN A 87 -9.45 11.42 4.62
N VAL A 88 -8.21 11.80 4.94
CA VAL A 88 -7.65 13.13 4.62
C VAL A 88 -6.87 13.12 3.29
N LYS A 89 -6.67 11.96 2.67
CA LYS A 89 -5.96 11.79 1.39
C LYS A 89 -6.91 11.38 0.28
#